data_AF-A0A7C4F006-F1
#
_entry.id   AF-A0A7C4F006-F1
#
_cell.length_a   1.000
_cell.length_b   1.000
_cell.length_c   1.000
_cell.angle_alpha   90.00
_cell.angle_beta   90.00
_cell.angle_gamma   90.00
#
_symmetry.space_group_name_H-M   'P 1'
#
loop_
_entity.id
_entity.type
_entity.pdbx_description
1 polymer ?
#
loop_
_entity_poly.entity_id
_entity_poly.type
_entity_poly.pdbx_seq_one_letter_code
_entity_poly.pdbx_strand_id
1 'polypeptide(L)' 'MPQEALKTKKYWFTEDDLLAPIDWDYFNSLPNRIKLGLELYMEGRVSIGRAAEIAGLPFREFDEHRARARIPIRGPED' A
#
# COMPACT_ATOMS: atom_id res chain seq x y z
N MET A 1 -4.32 10.68 -11.33
CA MET A 1 -3.17 10.99 -10.45
C MET A 1 -3.39 10.35 -9.07
N PRO A 2 -2.37 9.86 -8.36
CA PRO A 2 -2.53 9.23 -7.04
C PRO A 2 -3.18 10.14 -5.98
N GLN A 3 -3.01 11.46 -6.12
CA GLN A 3 -3.67 12.49 -5.30
C GLN A 3 -5.20 12.51 -5.48
N GLU A 4 -5.74 12.02 -6.60
CA GLU A 4 -7.19 11.90 -6.83
C GLU A 4 -7.75 10.63 -6.18
N ALA A 5 -6.94 9.59 -5.98
CA ALA A 5 -7.37 8.33 -5.37
C ALA A 5 -7.69 8.50 -3.86
N LEU A 6 -6.88 9.31 -3.16
CA LEU A 6 -7.14 9.67 -1.76
C LEU A 6 -8.42 10.51 -1.62
N LYS A 7 -8.71 11.38 -2.58
CA LYS A 7 -9.94 12.20 -2.61
C LYS A 7 -11.21 11.42 -2.96
N THR A 8 -11.09 10.25 -3.58
CA THR A 8 -12.23 9.45 -4.08
C THR A 8 -12.65 8.31 -3.14
N LYS A 9 -12.11 8.24 -1.90
CA LYS A 9 -12.30 7.11 -0.96
C LYS A 9 -11.92 5.76 -1.57
N LYS A 10 -10.96 5.75 -2.50
CA LYS A 10 -10.49 4.53 -3.16
C LYS A 10 -9.74 3.60 -2.20
N TYR A 11 -9.08 4.18 -1.20
CA TYR A 11 -8.27 3.46 -0.22
C TYR A 11 -8.96 3.37 1.13
N TRP A 12 -8.58 2.36 1.93
CA TRP A 12 -9.13 2.16 3.28
C TRP A 12 -8.65 3.21 4.28
N PHE A 13 -7.64 4.00 3.93
CA PHE A 13 -7.10 5.10 4.72
C PHE A 13 -7.28 6.44 4.01
N THR A 14 -7.21 7.50 4.79
CA THR A 14 -7.27 8.91 4.40
C THR A 14 -5.92 9.59 4.61
N GLU A 15 -5.81 10.87 4.23
CA GLU A 15 -4.58 11.66 4.48
C GLU A 15 -4.29 11.83 5.98
N ASP A 16 -5.33 11.88 6.81
CA ASP A 16 -5.19 12.06 8.27
C ASP A 16 -4.58 10.82 8.96
N ASP A 17 -4.69 9.65 8.33
CA ASP A 17 -4.10 8.39 8.82
C ASP A 17 -2.60 8.29 8.51
N LEU A 18 -2.06 9.19 7.68
CA LEU A 18 -0.69 9.15 7.22
C LEU A 18 0.24 9.97 8.13
N LEU A 19 1.26 9.31 8.70
CA LEU A 19 2.35 10.01 9.40
C LEU A 19 3.18 10.92 8.47
N ALA A 20 3.21 10.58 7.18
CA ALA A 20 3.85 11.37 6.13
C ALA A 20 3.18 11.03 4.78
N PRO A 21 3.20 11.93 3.79
CA PRO A 21 2.66 11.64 2.46
C PRO A 21 3.30 10.39 1.85
N ILE A 22 2.48 9.59 1.15
CA ILE A 22 2.95 8.42 0.39
C ILE A 22 4.04 8.85 -0.58
N ASP A 23 5.13 8.07 -0.59
CA ASP A 23 6.22 8.25 -1.54
C ASP A 23 5.82 7.62 -2.88
N TRP A 24 5.06 8.37 -3.66
CA TRP A 24 4.56 7.92 -4.97
C TRP A 24 5.68 7.72 -5.98
N ASP A 25 6.79 8.45 -5.87
CA ASP A 25 7.94 8.28 -6.76
C ASP A 25 8.59 6.93 -6.54
N TYR A 26 8.82 6.55 -5.27
CA TYR A 26 9.26 5.21 -4.93
C TYR A 26 8.25 4.16 -5.35
N PHE A 27 6.96 4.33 -5.01
CA PHE A 27 5.91 3.39 -5.39
C PHE A 27 5.91 3.13 -6.91
N ASN A 28 5.95 4.18 -7.72
CA ASN A 28 5.92 4.07 -9.18
C ASN A 28 7.17 3.40 -9.76
N SER A 29 8.31 3.49 -9.07
CA SER A 29 9.57 2.83 -9.43
C SER A 29 9.57 1.31 -9.22
N LEU A 30 8.61 0.79 -8.43
CA LEU A 30 8.57 -0.64 -8.10
C LEU A 30 8.15 -1.51 -9.31
N PRO A 31 8.60 -2.77 -9.35
CA PRO A 31 8.08 -3.78 -10.27
C PRO A 31 6.55 -3.89 -10.21
N ASN A 32 5.91 -4.12 -11.36
CA ASN A 32 4.45 -4.15 -11.49
C ASN A 32 3.75 -5.13 -10.53
N ARG A 33 4.38 -6.27 -10.22
CA ARG A 33 3.82 -7.25 -9.26
C ARG A 33 3.74 -6.70 -7.83
N ILE A 34 4.76 -5.94 -7.40
CA ILE A 34 4.78 -5.33 -6.06
C ILE A 34 3.78 -4.18 -6.02
N LYS A 35 3.72 -3.34 -7.07
CA LYS A 35 2.72 -2.26 -7.17
C LYS A 35 1.29 -2.80 -7.09
N LEU A 36 0.99 -3.87 -7.82
CA LEU A 36 -0.33 -4.51 -7.77
C LEU A 36 -0.68 -5.01 -6.37
N GLY A 37 0.26 -5.68 -5.69
CA GLY A 37 0.06 -6.12 -4.31
C GLY A 37 -0.25 -4.95 -3.37
N LEU A 38 0.54 -3.88 -3.45
CA LEU A 38 0.34 -2.68 -2.65
C LEU A 38 -0.98 -1.97 -2.99
N GLU A 39 -1.37 -1.85 -4.26
CA GLU A 39 -2.66 -1.28 -4.66
C GLU A 39 -3.83 -2.06 -4.11
N LEU A 40 -3.85 -3.38 -4.26
CA LEU A 40 -4.93 -4.22 -3.75
C LEU A 40 -5.02 -4.14 -2.22
N TYR A 41 -3.87 -4.02 -1.55
CA TYR A 41 -3.83 -3.79 -0.12
C TYR A 41 -4.39 -2.42 0.26
N MET A 42 -3.94 -1.34 -0.38
CA MET A 42 -4.43 0.03 -0.15
C MET A 42 -5.93 0.16 -0.44
N GLU A 43 -6.45 -0.55 -1.44
CA GLU A 43 -7.89 -0.62 -1.78
C GLU A 43 -8.71 -1.46 -0.78
N GLY A 44 -8.06 -2.12 0.19
CA GLY A 44 -8.73 -2.95 1.20
C GLY A 44 -9.28 -4.27 0.65
N ARG A 45 -8.89 -4.64 -0.57
CA ARG A 45 -9.40 -5.84 -1.26
C ARG A 45 -8.75 -7.12 -0.76
N VAL A 46 -7.56 -7.03 -0.18
CA VAL A 46 -6.80 -8.15 0.36
C VAL A 46 -6.08 -7.75 1.64
N SER A 47 -5.80 -8.74 2.51
CA SER A 47 -4.91 -8.54 3.65
C SER A 47 -3.46 -8.33 3.19
N ILE A 48 -2.62 -7.77 4.06
CA ILE A 48 -1.19 -7.55 3.77
C ILE A 48 -0.44 -8.86 3.46
N GLY A 49 -0.80 -9.97 4.12
CA GLY A 49 -0.23 -11.28 3.84
C GLY A 49 -0.59 -11.76 2.43
N ARG A 50 -1.87 -11.62 2.03
CA ARG A 50 -2.32 -12.00 0.69
C ARG A 50 -1.73 -11.08 -0.39
N ALA A 51 -1.50 -9.81 -0.09
CA ALA A 51 -0.80 -8.89 -0.99
C ALA A 51 0.66 -9.31 -1.23
N ALA A 52 1.36 -9.76 -0.18
CA ALA A 52 2.72 -10.29 -0.31
C ALA A 52 2.77 -11.55 -1.19
N GLU A 53 1.81 -12.47 -1.02
CA GLU A 53 1.66 -13.65 -1.89
C GLU A 53 1.47 -13.27 -3.36
N ILE A 54 0.60 -12.29 -3.64
CA ILE A 54 0.35 -11.78 -5.01
C ILE A 54 1.62 -11.13 -5.59
N ALA A 55 2.37 -10.40 -4.78
CA ALA A 55 3.64 -9.80 -5.17
C ALA A 55 4.75 -10.85 -5.40
N GLY A 56 4.55 -12.09 -4.93
CA GLY A 56 5.52 -13.17 -5.00
C GLY A 56 6.71 -12.98 -4.06
N LEU A 57 6.48 -12.31 -2.91
CA LEU A 57 7.51 -12.00 -1.93
C LEU A 57 7.17 -12.60 -0.55
N PRO A 58 8.18 -12.93 0.27
CA PRO A 58 7.97 -13.13 1.69
C PRO A 58 7.32 -11.89 2.33
N PHE A 59 6.45 -12.11 3.32
CA PHE A 59 5.73 -11.04 4.02
C PHE A 59 6.65 -9.89 4.46
N ARG A 60 7.79 -10.22 5.08
CA ARG A 60 8.73 -9.22 5.60
C ARG A 60 9.31 -8.32 4.50
N GLU A 61 9.67 -8.89 3.35
CA GLU A 61 10.21 -8.12 2.22
C GLU A 61 9.13 -7.24 1.58
N PHE A 62 7.91 -7.76 1.45
CA PHE A 62 6.79 -6.96 0.98
C PHE A 62 6.47 -5.79 1.93
N ASP A 63 6.50 -6.04 3.25
CA ASP A 63 6.28 -5.02 4.27
C ASP A 63 7.36 -3.92 4.25
N GLU A 64 8.61 -4.26 3.94
CA GLU A 64 9.67 -3.27 3.71
C GLU A 64 9.35 -2.34 2.53
N HIS A 65 8.82 -2.87 1.43
CA HIS A 65 8.35 -2.04 0.31
C HIS A 65 7.17 -1.15 0.71
N ARG A 66 6.19 -1.68 1.45
CA ARG A 66 5.07 -0.88 2.00
C ARG A 66 5.58 0.27 2.86
N ALA A 67 6.45 -0.04 3.84
CA ALA A 67 6.99 0.93 4.78
C ALA A 67 7.82 2.01 4.07
N ARG A 68 8.64 1.63 3.10
CA ARG A 68 9.44 2.56 2.31
C ARG A 68 8.59 3.46 1.41
N ALA A 69 7.49 2.93 0.88
CA ALA A 69 6.48 3.72 0.18
C ALA A 69 5.62 4.60 1.12
N ARG A 70 5.81 4.47 2.45
CA ARG A 70 5.05 5.17 3.50
C ARG A 70 3.55 4.87 3.45
N ILE A 71 3.19 3.67 2.99
CA ILE A 71 1.82 3.18 2.99
C ILE A 71 1.50 2.70 4.42
N PRO A 72 0.37 3.09 5.03
CA PRO A 72 0.07 2.75 6.42
C PRO A 72 -0.16 1.25 6.60
N ILE A 73 0.03 0.76 7.82
CA ILE A 73 -0.35 -0.61 8.19
C ILE A 73 -1.72 -0.56 8.86
N ARG A 74 -2.67 -1.34 8.33
CA ARG A 74 -3.98 -1.54 8.95
C ARG A 74 -3.80 -2.27 10.27
N GLY A 75 -4.27 -1.65 11.35
CA GLY A 75 -4.20 -2.24 12.69
C GLY A 75 -5.18 -3.41 12.82
N PRO A 76 -5.04 -4.24 13.88
CA PRO A 76 -5.97 -5.32 14.17
C PRO A 76 -7.39 -4.84 14.56
N GLU A 77 -7.59 -3.54 14.80
CA GLU A 77 -8.86 -2.96 15.26
C GLU A 77 -9.68 -2.27 14.15
N ASP A 78 -9.22 -2.29 12.90
CA ASP A 78 -9.86 -1.65 11.72
C ASP A 78 -10.65 -2.62 10.83
#